data_AF-A0A357F9G6-F1
#
_entry.id   AF-A0A357F9G6-F1
#
_cell.length_a   1.000
_cell.length_b   1.000
_cell.length_c   1.000
_cell.angle_alpha   90.00
_cell.angle_beta   90.00
_cell.angle_gamma   90.00
#
_symmetry.space_group_name_H-M   'P 1'
#
loop_
_entity.id
_entity.type
_entity.pdbx_description
1 polymer ?
#
loop_
_entity_poly.entity_id
_entity_poly.type
_entity_poly.pdbx_seq_one_letter_code
_entity_poly.pdbx_strand_id
1 'polypeptide(L)'
;VSTPEMLREMAKKIQSWGVKPEIEVFELGHIWFAKQLLKEGLIDTPPLFQLCMGIPWTAEANTENMLAFRNMLPENAHWAGFGISRMQMPMVAQAMILGGNVRVGLEDNLYLEKGVLASNGQLVERAVEIIGRLGGRVLSP
;
A
#
# COMPACT_ATOMS: atom_id res chain seq x y z
N VAL A 1 10.46 6.61 14.83
CA VAL A 1 11.58 6.87 13.90
C VAL A 1 12.14 5.53 13.48
N SER A 2 12.25 5.28 12.17
CA SER A 2 12.84 4.06 11.61
C SER A 2 14.14 4.43 10.90
N THR A 3 15.27 4.30 11.59
CA THR A 3 16.57 4.65 11.00
C THR A 3 17.00 3.59 9.98
N PRO A 4 17.90 3.90 9.04
CA PRO A 4 18.44 2.91 8.10
C PRO A 4 19.01 1.66 8.79
N GLU A 5 19.69 1.82 9.93
CA GLU A 5 20.26 0.69 10.68
C GLU A 5 19.16 -0.17 11.32
N MET A 6 18.14 0.46 11.91
CA MET A 6 16.99 -0.26 12.45
C MET A 6 16.30 -1.07 11.34
N LEU A 7 16.12 -0.48 10.16
CA LEU A 7 15.49 -1.15 9.02
C LEU A 7 16.29 -2.35 8.52
N ARG A 8 17.63 -2.26 8.48
CA ARG A 8 18.49 -3.41 8.14
C ARG A 8 18.37 -4.54 9.15
N GLU A 9 18.43 -4.21 10.44
CA GLU A 9 18.30 -5.19 11.52
C GLU A 9 16.92 -5.85 11.53
N MET A 10 15.86 -5.07 11.29
CA MET A 10 14.50 -5.60 11.16
C MET A 10 14.37 -6.51 9.93
N ALA A 11 14.92 -6.10 8.78
CA ALA A 11 14.86 -6.90 7.56
C ALA A 11 15.53 -8.27 7.72
N LYS A 12 16.74 -8.32 8.32
CA LYS A 12 17.43 -9.59 8.64
C LYS A 12 16.60 -10.50 9.55
N LYS A 13 15.95 -9.93 10.57
CA LYS A 13 15.11 -10.70 11.51
C LYS A 13 13.85 -11.24 10.84
N ILE A 14 13.17 -10.41 10.04
CA ILE A 14 11.98 -10.83 9.30
C ILE A 14 12.33 -11.96 8.32
N GLN A 15 13.45 -11.81 7.59
CA GLN A 15 13.95 -12.82 6.67
C GLN A 15 14.30 -14.14 7.38
N SER A 16 14.96 -14.07 8.55
CA SER A 16 15.31 -15.29 9.32
C SER A 16 14.08 -16.03 9.87
N TRP A 17 12.94 -15.36 9.99
CA TRP A 17 11.65 -15.97 10.34
C TRP A 17 10.87 -16.51 9.15
N GLY A 18 11.36 -16.33 7.91
CA GLY A 18 10.66 -16.75 6.70
C GLY A 18 9.37 -15.96 6.45
N VAL A 19 9.27 -14.75 6.99
CA VAL A 19 8.11 -13.87 6.82
C VAL A 19 8.37 -12.91 5.66
N LYS A 20 7.39 -12.72 4.78
CA LYS A 20 7.47 -11.70 3.73
C LYS A 20 7.09 -10.34 4.32
N PRO A 21 8.00 -9.33 4.31
CA PRO A 21 7.62 -7.98 4.72
C PRO A 21 6.72 -7.32 3.66
N GLU A 22 5.67 -6.66 4.13
CA GLU A 22 5.02 -5.59 3.38
C GLU A 22 5.76 -4.27 3.67
N ILE A 23 6.28 -3.63 2.63
CA ILE A 23 7.12 -2.44 2.75
C ILE A 23 6.26 -1.19 2.62
N GLU A 24 5.94 -0.57 3.75
CA GLU A 24 5.17 0.66 3.85
C GLU A 24 5.98 1.86 3.35
N VAL A 25 5.57 2.48 2.24
CA VAL A 25 6.24 3.64 1.65
C VAL A 25 5.32 4.85 1.66
N PHE A 26 5.80 5.94 2.25
CA PHE A 26 5.05 7.20 2.43
C PHE A 26 5.57 8.31 1.51
N GLU A 27 6.76 8.13 0.95
CA GLU A 27 7.43 9.06 0.05
C GLU A 27 8.40 8.30 -0.88
N LEU A 28 8.86 8.96 -1.95
CA LEU A 28 9.72 8.32 -2.96
C LEU A 28 11.08 7.90 -2.39
N GLY A 29 11.61 8.60 -1.38
CA GLY A 29 12.83 8.24 -0.69
C GLY A 29 12.74 6.87 0.00
N HIS A 30 11.56 6.48 0.48
CA HIS A 30 11.36 5.16 1.07
C HIS A 30 11.48 4.04 0.03
N ILE A 31 10.91 4.23 -1.17
CA ILE A 31 11.08 3.28 -2.29
C ILE A 31 12.55 3.19 -2.68
N TRP A 32 13.25 4.33 -2.74
CA TRP A 32 14.67 4.36 -3.06
C TRP A 32 15.50 3.58 -2.03
N PHE A 33 15.23 3.74 -0.75
CA PHE A 33 15.91 2.98 0.30
C PHE A 33 15.53 1.50 0.29
N ALA A 34 14.29 1.13 0.02
CA ALA A 34 13.89 -0.26 -0.15
C ALA A 34 14.63 -0.95 -1.30
N LYS A 35 14.87 -0.24 -2.42
CA LYS A 35 15.74 -0.74 -3.50
C LYS A 35 17.18 -0.98 -3.04
N GLN A 36 17.68 -0.17 -2.10
CA GLN A 36 18.99 -0.39 -1.50
C GLN A 36 18.98 -1.67 -0.64
N LEU A 37 17.96 -1.91 0.18
CA LEU A 37 17.83 -3.14 0.97
C LEU A 37 17.71 -4.40 0.09
N LEU A 38 17.02 -4.30 -1.05
CA LEU A 38 16.98 -5.36 -2.07
C LEU A 38 18.37 -5.67 -2.63
N LYS A 39 19.17 -4.65 -2.96
CA LYS A 39 20.55 -4.83 -3.44
C LYS A 39 21.45 -5.45 -2.37
N GLU A 40 21.19 -5.17 -1.11
CA GLU A 40 21.89 -5.76 0.04
C GLU A 40 21.45 -7.20 0.34
N GLY A 41 20.47 -7.73 -0.39
CA GLY A 41 19.95 -9.09 -0.18
C GLY A 41 19.11 -9.26 1.08
N LEU A 42 18.64 -8.15 1.66
CA LEU A 42 17.90 -8.13 2.93
C LEU A 42 16.38 -8.29 2.74
N ILE A 43 15.91 -8.27 1.49
CA ILE A 43 14.50 -8.43 1.14
C ILE A 43 14.41 -9.48 0.04
N ASP A 44 13.63 -10.52 0.28
CA ASP A 44 13.42 -11.58 -0.70
C ASP A 44 12.50 -11.13 -1.84
N THR A 45 12.76 -11.66 -3.03
CA THR A 45 11.97 -11.35 -4.23
C THR A 45 10.84 -12.40 -4.44
N PRO A 46 9.70 -12.02 -5.05
CA PRO A 46 9.30 -10.65 -5.39
C PRO A 46 8.97 -9.82 -4.12
N PRO A 47 9.38 -8.54 -4.07
CA PRO A 47 9.08 -7.67 -2.94
C PRO A 47 7.60 -7.26 -2.95
N LEU A 48 7.07 -6.96 -1.75
CA LEU A 48 5.71 -6.46 -1.56
C LEU A 48 5.77 -5.03 -1.02
N PHE A 49 5.14 -4.09 -1.71
CA PHE A 49 5.08 -2.67 -1.32
C PHE A 49 3.65 -2.23 -1.00
N GLN A 50 3.51 -1.31 -0.06
CA GLN A 50 2.25 -0.62 0.20
C GLN A 50 2.44 0.89 0.07
N LEU A 51 1.74 1.48 -0.90
CA LEU A 51 1.79 2.91 -1.19
C LEU A 51 0.82 3.63 -0.26
N CYS A 52 1.37 4.31 0.75
CA CYS A 52 0.63 4.95 1.82
C CYS A 52 0.30 6.40 1.44
N MET A 53 -0.95 6.69 1.09
CA MET A 53 -1.33 8.00 0.54
C MET A 53 -2.16 8.86 1.50
N GLY A 54 -1.84 10.15 1.57
CA GLY A 54 -2.64 11.17 2.24
C GLY A 54 -2.29 11.43 3.71
N ILE A 55 -1.26 10.80 4.26
CA ILE A 55 -0.76 11.09 5.60
C ILE A 55 -0.11 12.49 5.58
N PRO A 56 -0.41 13.40 6.54
CA PRO A 56 0.19 14.73 6.56
C PRO A 56 1.72 14.71 6.45
N TRP A 57 2.27 15.60 5.62
CA TRP A 57 3.72 15.73 5.35
C TRP A 57 4.36 14.58 4.55
N THR A 58 3.53 13.69 4.00
CA THR A 58 3.95 12.61 3.09
C THR A 58 3.30 12.83 1.72
N ALA A 59 3.30 11.84 0.83
CA ALA A 59 2.60 11.96 -0.44
C ALA A 59 1.09 12.18 -0.27
N GLU A 60 0.57 13.23 -0.89
CA GLU A 60 -0.88 13.47 -0.94
C GLU A 60 -1.61 12.37 -1.71
N ALA A 61 -2.84 12.06 -1.32
CA ALA A 61 -3.70 11.09 -2.00
C ALA A 61 -4.29 11.67 -3.30
N ASN A 62 -3.47 11.72 -4.35
CA ASN A 62 -3.87 12.08 -5.72
C ASN A 62 -3.29 11.09 -6.74
N THR A 63 -3.79 11.16 -7.98
CA THR A 63 -3.42 10.25 -9.06
C THR A 63 -1.94 10.37 -9.43
N GLU A 64 -1.43 11.59 -9.50
CA GLU A 64 -0.06 11.91 -9.90
C GLU A 64 0.96 11.27 -8.95
N ASN A 65 0.72 11.38 -7.64
CA ASN A 65 1.60 10.82 -6.63
C ASN A 65 1.55 9.28 -6.63
N MET A 66 0.36 8.66 -6.73
CA MET A 66 0.28 7.19 -6.78
C MET A 66 0.95 6.64 -8.05
N LEU A 67 0.76 7.31 -9.19
CA LEU A 67 1.43 6.96 -10.45
C LEU A 67 2.95 7.10 -10.32
N ALA A 68 3.44 8.18 -9.69
CA ALA A 68 4.86 8.38 -9.44
C ALA A 68 5.45 7.25 -8.58
N PHE A 69 4.75 6.87 -7.50
CA PHE A 69 5.17 5.75 -6.65
C PHE A 69 5.22 4.44 -7.43
N ARG A 70 4.13 4.11 -8.15
CA ARG A 70 4.04 2.90 -8.99
C ARG A 70 5.19 2.82 -9.99
N ASN A 71 5.51 3.92 -10.67
CA ASN A 71 6.58 3.97 -11.66
C ASN A 71 7.98 3.84 -11.05
N MET A 72 8.12 4.10 -9.75
CA MET A 72 9.38 3.95 -9.03
C MET A 72 9.58 2.55 -8.44
N LEU A 73 8.61 1.64 -8.50
CA LEU A 73 8.78 0.28 -7.99
C LEU A 73 9.73 -0.58 -8.85
N PRO A 74 10.35 -1.63 -8.29
CA PRO A 74 10.98 -2.69 -9.08
C PRO A 74 9.96 -3.38 -10.02
N GLU A 75 10.40 -3.82 -11.20
CA GLU A 75 9.50 -4.41 -12.21
C GLU A 75 8.74 -5.65 -11.72
N ASN A 76 9.35 -6.46 -10.86
CA ASN A 76 8.76 -7.68 -10.31
C ASN A 76 8.04 -7.47 -8.97
N ALA A 77 7.81 -6.23 -8.54
CA ALA A 77 7.19 -5.95 -7.26
C ALA A 77 5.67 -6.23 -7.29
N HIS A 78 5.18 -6.90 -6.25
CA HIS A 78 3.77 -6.82 -5.89
C HIS A 78 3.54 -5.53 -5.12
N TRP A 79 2.41 -4.88 -5.34
CA TRP A 79 2.09 -3.68 -4.59
C TRP A 79 0.60 -3.51 -4.32
N ALA A 80 0.30 -2.81 -3.24
CA ALA A 80 -1.03 -2.32 -2.88
C ALA A 80 -0.99 -0.81 -2.68
N GLY A 81 -2.14 -0.14 -2.84
CA GLY A 81 -2.28 1.28 -2.51
C GLY A 81 -3.51 1.53 -1.63
N PHE A 82 -3.42 2.51 -0.76
CA PHE A 82 -4.56 3.02 0.00
C PHE A 82 -4.50 4.53 0.17
N GLY A 83 -5.64 5.11 0.50
CA GLY A 83 -5.76 6.51 0.95
C GLY A 83 -6.46 6.58 2.29
N ILE A 84 -6.10 7.57 3.11
CA ILE A 84 -6.77 7.77 4.40
C ILE A 84 -8.09 8.53 4.28
N SER A 85 -8.97 8.32 5.25
CA SER A 85 -10.24 9.03 5.44
C SER A 85 -11.11 8.98 4.16
N ARG A 86 -11.68 10.13 3.77
CA ARG A 86 -12.52 10.27 2.57
C ARG A 86 -11.84 9.81 1.26
N MET A 87 -10.51 9.68 1.23
CA MET A 87 -9.77 9.25 0.05
C MET A 87 -9.63 7.73 -0.08
N GLN A 88 -10.10 6.93 0.90
CA GLN A 88 -9.98 5.47 0.86
C GLN A 88 -10.58 4.87 -0.41
N MET A 89 -11.85 5.15 -0.73
CA MET A 89 -12.51 4.58 -1.90
C MET A 89 -11.98 5.12 -3.25
N PRO A 90 -11.70 6.44 -3.40
CA PRO A 90 -10.99 6.93 -4.58
C PRO A 90 -9.64 6.26 -4.83
N MET A 91 -8.85 6.02 -3.77
CA MET A 91 -7.53 5.36 -3.91
C MET A 91 -7.64 3.86 -4.17
N VAL A 92 -8.68 3.18 -3.70
CA VAL A 92 -9.01 1.79 -4.11
C VAL A 92 -9.18 1.71 -5.63
N ALA A 93 -10.01 2.59 -6.21
CA ALA A 93 -10.22 2.63 -7.66
C ALA A 93 -8.93 2.98 -8.41
N GLN A 94 -8.17 3.97 -7.92
CA GLN A 94 -6.93 4.41 -8.56
C GLN A 94 -5.85 3.32 -8.55
N ALA A 95 -5.67 2.61 -7.43
CA ALA A 95 -4.70 1.53 -7.32
C ALA A 95 -5.03 0.39 -8.29
N MET A 96 -6.31 0.01 -8.37
CA MET A 96 -6.77 -1.00 -9.33
C MET A 96 -6.52 -0.57 -10.78
N ILE A 97 -6.84 0.67 -11.17
CA ILE A 97 -6.61 1.20 -12.53
C ILE A 97 -5.13 1.14 -12.91
N LEU A 98 -4.23 1.33 -11.94
CA LEU A 98 -2.78 1.27 -12.15
C LEU A 98 -2.20 -0.15 -12.06
N GLY A 99 -3.04 -1.17 -11.85
CA GLY A 99 -2.67 -2.58 -11.78
C GLY A 99 -2.13 -3.03 -10.41
N GLY A 100 -2.48 -2.32 -9.34
CA GLY A 100 -2.14 -2.67 -7.96
C GLY A 100 -3.25 -3.40 -7.22
N ASN A 101 -2.90 -3.93 -6.06
CA ASN A 101 -3.86 -4.40 -5.05
C ASN A 101 -4.40 -3.20 -4.25
N VAL A 102 -5.41 -3.45 -3.41
CA VAL A 102 -6.07 -2.39 -2.64
C VAL A 102 -6.12 -2.74 -1.16
N ARG A 103 -6.13 -1.71 -0.32
CA ARG A 103 -6.35 -1.83 1.14
C ARG A 103 -7.51 -0.92 1.57
N VAL A 104 -8.35 -1.45 2.45
CA VAL A 104 -9.43 -0.73 3.14
C VAL A 104 -9.51 -1.20 4.58
N GLY A 105 -10.13 -0.40 5.44
CA GLY A 105 -10.39 -0.75 6.82
C GLY A 105 -10.60 0.48 7.70
N LEU A 106 -11.06 0.22 8.93
CA LEU A 106 -11.29 1.25 9.94
C LEU A 106 -10.00 1.89 10.45
N GLU A 107 -8.84 1.24 10.24
CA GLU A 107 -7.53 1.83 10.50
C GLU A 107 -7.31 3.09 9.68
N ASP A 108 -7.76 3.09 8.42
CA ASP A 108 -7.50 4.19 7.50
C ASP A 108 -8.70 5.15 7.40
N ASN A 109 -9.93 4.67 7.65
CA ASN A 109 -11.16 5.46 7.49
C ASN A 109 -12.30 4.98 8.40
N LEU A 110 -12.85 5.88 9.22
CA LEU A 110 -13.95 5.56 10.15
C LEU A 110 -15.35 5.61 9.52
N TYR A 111 -15.48 6.17 8.32
CA TYR A 111 -16.79 6.55 7.76
C TYR A 111 -17.13 5.77 6.51
N LEU A 112 -18.38 5.28 6.44
CA LEU A 112 -18.94 4.74 5.22
C LEU A 112 -19.26 5.90 4.27
N GLU A 113 -19.89 6.94 4.77
CA GLU A 113 -20.15 8.18 4.04
C GLU A 113 -20.16 9.35 5.04
N LYS A 114 -20.35 10.57 4.55
CA LYS A 114 -20.25 11.77 5.40
C LYS A 114 -21.25 11.66 6.57
N GLY A 115 -20.72 11.50 7.78
CA GLY A 115 -21.50 11.40 9.02
C GLY A 115 -22.02 10.00 9.37
N VAL A 116 -21.73 8.98 8.56
CA VAL A 116 -22.15 7.59 8.80
C VAL A 116 -20.92 6.74 9.07
N LEU A 117 -20.83 6.17 10.27
CA LEU A 117 -19.72 5.29 10.65
C LEU A 117 -19.77 3.96 9.88
N ALA A 118 -18.61 3.38 9.61
CA ALA A 118 -18.49 2.09 8.96
C ALA A 118 -18.16 0.95 9.94
N SER A 119 -18.38 -0.28 9.48
CA SER A 119 -17.66 -1.47 9.92
C SER A 119 -16.62 -1.90 8.87
N ASN A 120 -15.62 -2.69 9.25
CA ASN A 120 -14.65 -3.24 8.29
C ASN A 120 -15.33 -4.01 7.15
N GLY A 121 -16.38 -4.81 7.45
CA GLY A 121 -17.14 -5.55 6.44
C GLY A 121 -17.77 -4.65 5.38
N GLN A 122 -18.38 -3.54 5.79
CA GLN A 122 -18.99 -2.57 4.86
C GLN A 122 -17.95 -1.88 3.97
N LEU A 123 -16.75 -1.59 4.50
CA LEU A 123 -15.66 -1.03 3.68
C LEU A 123 -15.14 -2.05 2.66
N VAL A 124 -15.03 -3.31 3.06
CA VAL A 124 -14.67 -4.42 2.16
C VAL A 124 -15.72 -4.61 1.07
N GLU A 125 -17.00 -4.67 1.42
CA GLU A 125 -18.11 -4.79 0.46
C GLU A 125 -18.07 -3.69 -0.60
N ARG A 126 -17.83 -2.45 -0.18
CA ARG A 126 -17.72 -1.32 -1.10
C ARG A 126 -16.49 -1.41 -2.00
N ALA A 127 -15.34 -1.85 -1.47
CA ALA A 127 -14.15 -2.08 -2.28
C ALA A 127 -14.36 -3.19 -3.31
N VAL A 128 -14.99 -4.29 -2.90
CA VAL A 128 -15.36 -5.41 -3.78
C VAL A 128 -16.29 -4.94 -4.89
N GLU A 129 -17.28 -4.10 -4.58
CA GLU A 129 -18.19 -3.53 -5.58
C GLU A 129 -17.44 -2.68 -6.61
N ILE A 130 -16.55 -1.79 -6.15
CA ILE A 130 -15.69 -0.97 -7.04
C ILE A 130 -14.87 -1.88 -7.96
N ILE A 131 -14.22 -2.90 -7.39
CA ILE A 131 -13.39 -3.84 -8.13
C ILE A 131 -14.21 -4.57 -9.20
N GLY A 132 -15.38 -5.10 -8.83
CA GLY A 132 -16.27 -5.80 -9.75
C GLY A 132 -16.78 -4.89 -10.88
N ARG A 133 -17.15 -3.65 -10.57
CA ARG A 133 -17.59 -2.66 -11.58
C ARG A 133 -16.48 -2.24 -12.54
N LEU A 134 -15.22 -2.30 -12.12
CA LEU A 134 -14.04 -2.08 -12.97
C LEU A 134 -13.57 -3.36 -13.70
N GLY A 135 -14.30 -4.47 -13.59
CA GLY A 135 -14.02 -5.73 -14.30
C GLY A 135 -13.00 -6.65 -13.61
N GLY A 136 -12.61 -6.34 -12.38
CA GLY A 136 -11.71 -7.17 -11.58
C GLY A 136 -12.45 -8.22 -10.76
N ARG A 137 -11.68 -9.07 -10.08
CA ARG A 137 -12.19 -10.08 -9.14
C ARG A 137 -11.29 -10.14 -7.91
N VAL A 138 -11.91 -10.15 -6.74
CA VAL A 138 -11.18 -10.33 -5.46
C VAL A 138 -10.70 -11.78 -5.33
N LEU A 139 -9.48 -11.93 -4.84
CA LEU A 139 -8.87 -13.23 -4.62
C LEU A 139 -9.31 -13.83 -3.27
N SER A 140 -9.35 -15.16 -3.20
CA SER A 140 -9.43 -15.85 -1.93
C SER A 140 -8.11 -15.72 -1.18
N PRO A 141 -8.09 -15.97 0.14
CA PRO A 141 -6.85 -16.21 0.87
C PRO A 141 -5.98 -17.31 0.23
#